data_AF-M5C1S3-F1
#
_entry.id   AF-M5C1S3-F1
#
_cell.length_a   1.000
_cell.length_b   1.000
_cell.length_c   1.000
_cell.angle_alpha   90.00
_cell.angle_beta   90.00
_cell.angle_gamma   90.00
#
_symmetry.space_group_name_H-M   'P 1'
#
loop_
_entity.id
_entity.type
_entity.pdbx_description
1 polymer ?
#
loop_
_entity_poly.entity_id
_entity_poly.type
_entity_poly.pdbx_seq_one_letter_code
_entity_poly.pdbx_strand_id
1 'polypeptide(L)'
;MSEAEIQAQVNGLLFAGHDTTSSALDSVLHLLAQHQEVQNRLREEVRHAHGLYGKDLDYDQLNSLSYLDAVCRESLRLRSPAQLTERTAAKDWNLPLRYPVRSKDGKTMLSNLHIKKGTHCTYRLAQSTETSKPGVMMRISSIPLDG
;
A
#
# COMPACT_ATOMS: atom_id res chain seq x y z
N MET A 1 -13.21 23.68 -15.98
CA MET A 1 -13.74 23.22 -14.68
C MET A 1 -14.80 24.18 -14.22
N SER A 2 -16.00 23.69 -13.95
CA SER A 2 -17.06 24.44 -13.28
C SER A 2 -16.80 24.53 -11.78
N GLU A 3 -17.49 25.44 -11.09
CA GLU A 3 -17.42 25.56 -9.63
C GLU A 3 -17.82 24.24 -8.93
N ALA A 4 -18.87 23.57 -9.43
CA ALA A 4 -19.30 22.27 -8.92
C ALA A 4 -18.23 21.18 -9.09
N GLU A 5 -17.51 21.17 -10.22
CA GLU A 5 -16.38 20.25 -10.44
C GLU A 5 -15.22 20.54 -9.48
N ILE A 6 -14.91 21.81 -9.20
CA ILE A 6 -13.87 22.17 -8.23
C ILE A 6 -14.25 21.69 -6.83
N GLN A 7 -15.49 21.95 -6.39
CA GLN A 7 -15.99 21.49 -5.11
C GLN A 7 -15.94 19.96 -4.98
N ALA A 8 -16.33 19.24 -6.04
CA ALA A 8 -16.26 17.78 -6.06
C ALA A 8 -14.81 17.27 -5.94
N GLN A 9 -13.85 17.89 -6.63
CA GLN A 9 -12.43 17.50 -6.54
C GLN A 9 -11.84 17.78 -5.16
N VAL A 10 -12.15 18.93 -4.56
CA VAL A 10 -11.71 19.27 -3.19
C VAL A 10 -12.26 18.27 -2.18
N ASN A 11 -13.55 17.95 -2.27
CA ASN A 11 -14.17 16.95 -1.40
C ASN A 11 -13.52 15.57 -1.56
N GLY A 12 -13.24 15.16 -2.81
CA GLY A 12 -12.54 13.92 -3.10
C GLY A 12 -11.15 13.86 -2.48
N LEU A 13 -10.36 14.94 -2.60
CA LEU A 13 -9.03 15.03 -2.02
C LEU A 13 -9.07 14.99 -0.48
N LEU A 14 -9.98 15.72 0.14
CA LEU A 14 -10.13 15.75 1.59
C LEU A 14 -10.51 14.38 2.14
N PHE A 15 -11.47 13.71 1.52
CA PHE A 15 -11.90 12.38 1.95
C PHE A 15 -10.76 11.35 1.80
N ALA A 16 -10.13 11.30 0.63
CA ALA A 16 -9.03 10.38 0.36
C ALA A 16 -7.84 10.62 1.30
N GLY A 17 -7.47 11.88 1.54
CA GLY A 17 -6.39 12.25 2.45
C GLY A 17 -6.73 11.96 3.91
N HIS A 18 -7.94 12.26 4.35
CA HIS A 18 -8.35 12.08 5.74
C HIS A 18 -8.33 10.61 6.16
N ASP A 19 -9.00 9.74 5.40
CA ASP A 19 -9.15 8.32 5.77
C ASP A 19 -7.79 7.60 5.73
N THR A 20 -6.97 7.89 4.71
CA THR A 20 -5.65 7.26 4.56
C THR A 20 -4.66 7.75 5.62
N THR A 21 -4.58 9.06 5.87
CA THR A 21 -3.67 9.61 6.90
C THR A 21 -4.10 9.20 8.31
N SER A 22 -5.39 9.23 8.63
CA SER A 22 -5.87 8.84 9.97
C SER A 22 -5.60 7.37 10.24
N SER A 23 -5.84 6.49 9.26
CA SER A 23 -5.54 5.05 9.37
C SER A 23 -4.03 4.77 9.49
N ALA A 24 -3.20 5.53 8.78
CA ALA A 24 -1.76 5.42 8.87
C ALA A 24 -1.26 5.82 10.27
N LEU A 25 -1.76 6.93 10.81
CA LEU A 25 -1.40 7.39 12.16
C LEU A 25 -1.83 6.40 13.24
N ASP A 26 -3.06 5.89 13.17
CA ASP A 26 -3.53 4.84 14.09
C ASP A 26 -2.61 3.61 14.05
N SER A 27 -2.24 3.15 12.86
CA SER A 27 -1.34 2.02 12.68
C SER A 27 0.05 2.27 13.27
N VAL A 28 0.63 3.46 13.02
CA VAL A 28 1.93 3.86 13.59
C VAL A 28 1.88 3.89 15.11
N LEU A 29 0.88 4.57 15.68
CA LEU A 29 0.74 4.70 17.13
C LEU A 29 0.52 3.35 17.81
N HIS A 30 -0.29 2.49 17.20
CA HIS A 30 -0.53 1.15 17.69
C HIS A 30 0.75 0.29 17.67
N LEU A 31 1.54 0.34 16.60
CA LEU A 31 2.81 -0.38 16.51
C LEU A 31 3.81 0.15 17.56
N LEU A 32 3.90 1.48 17.74
CA LEU A 32 4.75 2.08 18.76
C LEU A 32 4.33 1.69 20.19
N ALA A 33 3.03 1.52 20.45
CA ALA A 33 2.54 1.05 21.75
C ALA A 33 2.89 -0.43 22.02
N GLN A 34 3.04 -1.25 20.97
CA GLN A 34 3.47 -2.65 21.08
C GLN A 34 4.99 -2.81 21.16
N HIS A 35 5.74 -1.84 20.63
CA HIS A 35 7.20 -1.85 20.51
C HIS A 35 7.83 -0.70 21.30
N GLN A 36 7.84 -0.83 22.62
CA GLN A 36 8.29 0.24 23.53
C GLN A 36 9.75 0.65 23.30
N GLU A 37 10.60 -0.28 22.88
CA GLU A 37 11.99 -0.06 22.49
C GLU A 37 12.11 0.88 21.27
N VAL A 38 11.29 0.66 20.25
CA VAL A 38 11.21 1.51 19.05
C VAL A 38 10.69 2.90 19.43
N GLN A 39 9.65 2.95 20.27
CA GLN A 39 9.09 4.21 20.74
C GLN A 39 10.12 5.04 21.55
N ASN A 40 10.90 4.39 22.41
CA ASN A 40 11.93 5.06 23.19
C ASN A 40 13.03 5.63 22.30
N ARG A 41 13.54 4.84 21.35
CA ARG A 41 14.55 5.29 20.39
C ARG A 41 14.05 6.45 19.51
N LEU A 42 12.80 6.39 19.05
CA LEU A 42 12.19 7.49 18.29
C LEU A 42 12.08 8.76 19.14
N ARG A 43 11.67 8.62 20.39
CA ARG A 43 11.57 9.74 21.33
C ARG A 43 12.94 10.36 21.61
N GLU A 44 14.01 9.58 21.65
CA GLU A 44 15.38 10.07 21.78
C GLU A 44 15.80 10.89 20.56
N GLU A 45 15.55 10.42 19.34
CA GLU A 45 15.83 11.18 18.10
C GLU A 45 15.11 12.54 18.10
N VAL A 46 13.81 12.54 18.41
CA VAL A 46 13.00 13.78 18.46
C VAL A 46 13.48 14.72 19.56
N ARG A 47 13.82 14.21 20.75
CA ARG A 47 14.37 15.04 21.84
C ARG A 47 15.72 15.65 21.48
N HIS A 48 16.56 14.88 20.80
CA HIS A 48 17.85 15.37 20.32
C HIS A 48 17.66 16.51 19.32
N ALA A 49 16.77 16.34 18.35
CA ALA A 49 16.42 17.39 17.39
C ALA A 49 15.89 18.65 18.09
N HIS A 50 15.00 18.50 19.07
CA HIS A 50 14.51 19.63 19.86
C HIS A 50 15.61 20.36 20.65
N GLY A 51 16.64 19.63 21.11
CA GLY A 51 17.80 20.22 21.78
C GLY A 51 18.67 21.04 20.84
N LEU A 52 18.71 20.70 19.55
CA LEU A 52 19.51 21.38 18.52
C LEU A 52 18.78 22.59 17.91
N TYR A 53 17.49 22.42 17.58
CA TYR A 53 16.74 23.39 16.77
C TYR A 53 15.60 24.09 17.53
N GLY A 54 15.31 23.68 18.76
CA GLY A 54 14.13 24.10 19.50
C GLY A 54 12.91 23.22 19.20
N LYS A 55 11.77 23.53 19.82
CA LYS A 55 10.55 22.69 19.72
C LYS A 55 9.84 22.81 18.37
N ASP A 56 10.04 23.92 17.67
CA ASP A 56 9.40 24.20 16.40
C ASP A 56 10.37 23.86 15.26
N LEU A 57 10.34 22.59 14.85
CA LEU A 57 11.14 22.12 13.73
C LEU A 57 10.58 22.66 12.41
N ASP A 58 11.45 23.17 11.55
CA ASP A 58 11.07 23.48 10.16
C ASP A 58 10.91 22.20 9.31
N TYR A 59 10.46 22.37 8.07
CA TYR A 59 10.21 21.25 7.16
C TYR A 59 11.45 20.39 6.89
N ASP A 60 12.60 21.03 6.66
CA ASP A 60 13.84 20.34 6.31
C ASP A 60 14.42 19.61 7.54
N GLN A 61 14.31 20.23 8.72
CA GLN A 61 14.69 19.64 9.99
C GLN A 61 13.83 18.42 10.32
N LEU A 62 12.51 18.49 10.14
CA LEU A 62 11.62 17.35 10.35
C LEU A 62 11.95 16.20 9.38
N ASN A 63 12.21 16.53 8.12
CA ASN A 63 12.56 15.55 7.09
C ASN A 63 13.97 14.94 7.28
N SER A 64 14.83 15.58 8.09
CA SER A 64 16.14 15.04 8.45
C SER A 64 16.10 13.92 9.49
N LEU A 65 14.94 13.71 10.16
CA LEU A 65 14.75 12.67 11.18
C LEU A 65 14.61 11.29 10.53
N SER A 66 15.76 10.68 10.24
CA SER A 66 15.85 9.42 9.51
C SER A 66 15.12 8.24 10.18
N TYR A 67 15.11 8.19 11.52
CA TYR A 67 14.45 7.10 12.24
C TYR A 67 12.93 7.30 12.28
N LEU A 68 12.45 8.54 12.40
CA LEU A 68 11.04 8.88 12.20
C LEU A 68 10.54 8.45 10.81
N ASP A 69 11.27 8.79 9.74
CA ASP A 69 10.92 8.35 8.37
C ASP A 69 10.92 6.82 8.25
N ALA A 70 11.92 6.14 8.83
CA ALA A 70 11.96 4.68 8.85
C ALA A 70 10.76 4.06 9.58
N VAL A 71 10.35 4.60 10.73
CA VAL A 71 9.17 4.14 11.49
C VAL A 71 7.89 4.31 10.66
N CYS A 72 7.71 5.45 10.00
CA CYS A 72 6.57 5.70 9.12
C CYS A 72 6.52 4.70 7.96
N ARG A 73 7.65 4.49 7.28
CA ARG A 73 7.76 3.54 6.15
C ARG A 73 7.49 2.11 6.57
N GLU A 74 8.08 1.68 7.69
CA GLU A 74 7.92 0.31 8.18
C GLU A 74 6.49 0.05 8.65
N SER A 75 5.87 1.04 9.31
CA SER A 75 4.46 0.97 9.70
C SER A 75 3.55 0.83 8.47
N LEU A 76 3.80 1.59 7.41
CA LEU A 76 3.04 1.47 6.15
C LEU A 76 3.35 0.18 5.38
N ARG A 77 4.56 -0.37 5.52
CA ARG A 77 4.93 -1.68 4.97
C ARG A 77 4.12 -2.80 5.63
N LEU A 78 3.97 -2.75 6.95
CA LEU A 78 3.21 -3.74 7.73
C LEU A 78 1.70 -3.54 7.63
N ARG A 79 1.24 -2.29 7.67
CA ARG A 79 -0.18 -1.91 7.75
C ARG A 79 -0.47 -0.73 6.83
N SER A 80 -0.48 -0.99 5.52
CA SER A 80 -0.90 0.01 4.55
C SER A 80 -2.42 0.26 4.65
N PRO A 81 -2.90 1.52 4.67
CA PRO A 81 -4.33 1.83 4.57
C PRO A 81 -4.95 1.42 3.21
N ALA A 82 -4.17 1.51 2.12
CA ALA A 82 -4.63 1.21 0.76
C ALA A 82 -4.21 -0.20 0.34
N GLN A 83 -4.82 -1.21 0.97
CA GLN A 83 -4.41 -2.61 0.77
C GLN A 83 -4.91 -3.21 -0.54
N LEU A 84 -6.04 -2.74 -1.04
CA LEU A 84 -6.74 -3.31 -2.18
C LEU A 84 -6.79 -2.31 -3.31
N THR A 85 -6.52 -2.76 -4.52
CA THR A 85 -6.78 -1.96 -5.69
C THR A 85 -7.42 -2.81 -6.78
N GLU A 86 -8.44 -2.24 -7.40
CA GLU A 86 -9.27 -2.92 -8.37
C GLU A 86 -9.09 -2.29 -9.74
N ARG A 87 -9.10 -3.13 -10.76
CA ARG A 87 -9.03 -2.75 -12.18
C ARG A 87 -9.98 -3.64 -12.95
N THR A 88 -10.57 -3.11 -14.01
CA THR A 88 -11.37 -3.90 -14.95
C THR A 88 -10.68 -3.93 -16.30
N ALA A 89 -10.53 -5.12 -16.89
CA ALA A 89 -9.88 -5.29 -18.18
C ALA A 89 -10.67 -4.56 -19.28
N ALA A 90 -10.11 -3.47 -19.82
CA ALA A 90 -10.77 -2.69 -20.88
C ALA A 90 -10.84 -3.43 -22.24
N LYS A 91 -9.94 -4.38 -22.45
CA LYS A 91 -9.83 -5.25 -23.63
C LYS A 91 -9.24 -6.59 -23.24
N ASP A 92 -9.36 -7.56 -24.13
CA ASP A 92 -8.69 -8.85 -23.98
C ASP A 92 -7.18 -8.65 -23.89
N TRP A 93 -6.55 -9.31 -22.92
CA TRP A 93 -5.12 -9.18 -22.67
C TRP A 93 -4.50 -10.50 -22.24
N ASN A 94 -3.32 -10.79 -22.79
CA ASN A 94 -2.49 -11.90 -22.35
C ASN A 94 -1.45 -11.38 -21.36
N LEU A 95 -1.64 -11.68 -20.07
CA LEU A 95 -0.71 -11.34 -19.01
C LEU A 95 0.44 -12.38 -19.01
N PRO A 96 1.69 -12.00 -19.33
CA PRO A 96 2.81 -12.91 -19.24
C PRO A 96 3.16 -13.18 -17.78
N LEU A 97 3.24 -14.45 -17.41
CA LEU A 97 3.63 -14.86 -16.07
C LEU A 97 5.16 -14.91 -15.99
N ARG A 98 5.73 -14.15 -15.04
CA ARG A 98 7.19 -14.13 -14.80
C ARG A 98 7.74 -15.52 -14.46
N TYR A 99 6.93 -16.34 -13.80
CA TYR A 99 7.23 -17.73 -13.51
C TYR A 99 6.07 -18.59 -14.00
N PRO A 100 6.34 -19.74 -14.66
CA PRO A 100 5.29 -20.64 -15.08
C PRO A 100 4.50 -21.16 -13.86
N VAL A 101 3.19 -20.98 -13.86
CA VAL A 101 2.32 -21.42 -12.75
C VAL A 101 1.55 -22.67 -13.19
N ARG A 102 1.41 -23.65 -12.30
CA ARG A 102 0.58 -24.83 -12.56
C ARG A 102 -0.89 -24.41 -12.62
N SER A 103 -1.59 -24.82 -13.68
CA SER A 103 -3.04 -24.67 -13.77
C SER A 103 -3.73 -25.34 -12.57
N LYS A 104 -4.95 -24.90 -12.23
CA LYS A 104 -5.79 -25.53 -11.19
C LYS A 104 -6.01 -27.03 -11.45
N ASP A 105 -5.99 -27.44 -12.71
CA ASP A 105 -6.14 -28.83 -13.14
C ASP A 105 -4.85 -29.66 -13.01
N GLY A 106 -3.73 -29.04 -12.59
CA GLY A 106 -2.44 -29.70 -12.34
C GLY A 106 -1.70 -30.20 -13.59
N LYS A 107 -2.35 -30.19 -14.76
CA LYS A 107 -1.87 -30.82 -16.01
C LYS A 107 -0.97 -29.94 -16.88
N THR A 108 -1.06 -28.62 -16.77
CA THR A 108 -0.39 -27.69 -17.70
C THR A 108 0.34 -26.57 -16.95
N MET A 109 1.55 -26.25 -17.41
CA MET A 109 2.29 -25.07 -16.98
C MET A 109 1.81 -23.88 -17.80
N LEU A 110 1.20 -22.89 -17.14
CA LEU A 110 0.76 -21.65 -17.78
C LEU A 110 1.92 -20.66 -17.76
N SER A 111 2.32 -20.19 -18.95
CA SER A 111 3.25 -19.06 -19.12
C SER A 111 2.53 -17.74 -19.40
N ASN A 112 1.28 -17.80 -19.89
CA ASN A 112 0.44 -16.65 -20.15
C ASN A 112 -0.96 -16.88 -19.57
N LEU A 113 -1.53 -15.83 -18.98
CA LEU A 113 -2.90 -15.81 -18.50
C LEU A 113 -3.75 -14.94 -19.42
N HIS A 114 -4.74 -15.54 -20.07
CA HIS A 114 -5.69 -14.81 -20.90
C HIS A 114 -6.78 -14.17 -20.03
N ILE A 115 -6.87 -12.85 -20.06
CA ILE A 115 -7.84 -12.04 -19.32
C ILE A 115 -8.79 -11.45 -20.36
N LYS A 116 -10.07 -11.85 -20.30
CA LYS A 116 -11.11 -11.33 -21.19
C LYS A 116 -11.48 -9.90 -20.79
N LYS A 117 -11.94 -9.11 -21.74
CA LYS A 117 -12.55 -7.80 -21.51
C LYS A 117 -13.66 -7.93 -20.46
N GLY A 118 -13.68 -7.02 -19.49
CA GLY A 118 -14.65 -7.01 -18.39
C GLY A 118 -14.25 -7.81 -17.16
N THR A 119 -13.14 -8.56 -17.17
CA THR A 119 -12.65 -9.26 -15.97
C THR A 119 -12.20 -8.25 -14.90
N HIS A 120 -12.71 -8.41 -13.68
CA HIS A 120 -12.30 -7.64 -12.51
C HIS A 120 -11.03 -8.25 -11.91
N CYS A 121 -9.97 -7.46 -11.92
CA CYS A 121 -8.65 -7.80 -11.41
C CYS A 121 -8.40 -7.02 -10.13
N THR A 122 -8.29 -7.74 -9.03
CA THR A 122 -8.01 -7.16 -7.72
C THR A 122 -6.60 -7.53 -7.31
N TYR A 123 -5.80 -6.52 -6.97
CA TYR A 123 -4.45 -6.72 -6.45
C TYR A 123 -4.35 -6.21 -5.01
N ARG A 124 -3.59 -6.94 -4.19
CA ARG A 124 -3.25 -6.53 -2.83
C ARG A 124 -1.78 -6.16 -2.75
N LEU A 125 -1.49 -4.91 -2.41
CA LEU A 125 -0.11 -4.39 -2.39
C LEU A 125 0.66 -4.84 -1.14
N ALA A 126 0.00 -4.88 0.02
CA ALA A 126 0.65 -5.13 1.32
C ALA A 126 1.19 -6.56 1.51
N GLN A 127 0.61 -7.58 0.85
CA GLN A 127 1.05 -8.97 1.01
C GLN A 127 2.24 -9.36 0.13
N SER A 128 2.69 -8.49 -0.78
CA SER A 128 3.84 -8.77 -1.64
C SER A 128 5.16 -8.87 -0.87
N THR A 129 5.27 -8.26 0.31
CA THR A 129 6.52 -8.19 1.08
C THR A 129 6.65 -9.24 2.18
N GLU A 130 5.56 -9.89 2.58
CA GLU A 130 5.55 -10.83 3.71
C GLU A 130 5.65 -12.31 3.26
N THR A 131 5.37 -12.61 2.00
CA THR A 131 5.54 -13.96 1.47
C THR A 131 6.96 -14.18 0.98
N SER A 132 7.76 -14.87 1.80
CA SER A 132 8.95 -15.65 1.39
C SER A 132 8.59 -16.83 0.46
N LYS A 133 7.49 -16.71 -0.28
CA LYS A 133 7.05 -17.59 -1.36
C LYS A 133 6.68 -16.71 -2.55
N PRO A 134 7.32 -16.88 -3.71
CA PRO A 134 7.04 -16.09 -4.89
C PRO A 134 5.68 -16.53 -5.46
N GLY A 135 4.63 -15.86 -5.00
CA GLY A 135 3.27 -16.07 -5.47
C GLY A 135 2.53 -14.76 -5.35
N VAL A 136 2.56 -13.95 -6.40
CA VAL A 136 1.61 -12.85 -6.58
C VAL A 136 0.23 -13.49 -6.49
N MET A 137 -0.41 -13.42 -5.33
CA MET A 137 -1.77 -13.91 -5.14
C MET A 137 -2.72 -12.89 -5.77
N MET A 138 -2.70 -12.83 -7.10
CA MET A 138 -3.74 -12.21 -7.90
C MET A 138 -4.98 -13.10 -7.74
N ARG A 139 -5.85 -12.75 -6.80
CA ARG A 139 -7.13 -13.42 -6.67
C ARG A 139 -8.06 -12.82 -7.72
N ILE A 140 -8.12 -13.45 -8.89
CA ILE A 140 -9.10 -13.09 -9.92
C ILE A 140 -10.42 -13.73 -9.50
N SER A 141 -11.24 -12.96 -8.78
CA SER A 141 -12.64 -13.30 -8.57
C SER A 141 -13.37 -13.11 -9.90
N SER A 142 -13.89 -14.21 -10.47
CA SER A 142 -14.71 -14.28 -11.70
C SER A 142 -13.99 -14.37 -13.06
N ILE A 143 -13.12 -15.38 -13.24
CA ILE A 143 -12.92 -15.92 -14.60
C ILE A 143 -14.00 -16.99 -14.83
N PRO A 144 -15.03 -16.77 -15.67
CA PRO A 144 -15.75 -17.87 -16.28
C PRO A 144 -14.78 -18.55 -17.24
N LEU A 145 -14.25 -19.69 -16.79
CA LEU A 145 -13.47 -20.60 -17.64
C LEU A 145 -14.46 -21.39 -18.50
N ASP A 146 -15.09 -20.70 -19.44
CA ASP A 146 -15.81 -21.33 -20.55
C ASP A 146 -14.96 -21.19 -21.81
N GLY A 147 -14.58 -22.36 -22.34
CA GLY A 147 -13.79 -22.57 -23.56
C GLY A 147 -12.86 -23.77 -23.42
#